data_AF-M0J8L2-F1
#
_entry.id   AF-M0J8L2-F1
#
_cell.length_a   1.000
_cell.length_b   1.000
_cell.length_c   1.000
_cell.angle_alpha   90.00
_cell.angle_beta   90.00
_cell.angle_gamma   90.00
#
_symmetry.space_group_name_H-M   'P 1'
#
loop_
_entity.id
_entity.type
_entity.pdbx_description
1 polymer ?
#
loop_
_entity_poly.entity_id
_entity_poly.type
_entity_poly.pdbx_seq_one_letter_code
_entity_poly.pdbx_strand_id
1 'polypeptide(L)' 'MEEPNSPYFREQVDDTVESDPLDGEVIIVEGQAMSLRSYKKRHD' A
#
# COMPACT_ATOMS: atom_id res chain seq x y z
N MET A 1 25.39 -21.66 -13.66
CA MET A 1 24.44 -22.35 -12.78
C MET A 1 23.47 -21.28 -12.31
N GLU A 2 22.23 -21.30 -12.78
CA GLU A 2 21.18 -20.40 -12.29
C GLU A 2 20.59 -21.04 -11.03
N GLU A 3 20.62 -20.32 -9.90
CA GLU A 3 20.06 -20.80 -8.64
C GLU A 3 18.53 -20.70 -8.68
N PRO A 4 17.79 -21.75 -8.26
CA PRO A 4 16.34 -21.75 -8.29
C PRO A 4 15.81 -20.91 -7.12
N ASN A 5 15.07 -19.85 -7.44
CA ASN A 5 14.12 -19.10 -6.60
C ASN A 5 14.36 -19.24 -5.09
N SER A 6 15.30 -18.44 -4.57
CA SER A 6 15.51 -18.26 -3.14
C SER A 6 14.19 -17.89 -2.45
N PRO A 7 13.87 -18.46 -1.28
CA PRO A 7 12.65 -18.11 -0.51
C PRO A 7 12.70 -16.68 0.04
N TYR A 8 13.85 -16.01 -0.08
CA TYR A 8 14.01 -14.58 0.15
C TYR A 8 13.72 -13.75 -1.11
N PHE A 9 12.91 -14.26 -2.04
CA PHE A 9 12.32 -13.47 -3.11
C PHE A 9 11.44 -12.41 -2.46
N ARG A 10 12.07 -11.29 -2.10
CA ARG A 10 11.38 -10.05 -1.83
C ARG A 10 10.83 -9.65 -3.18
N GLU A 11 9.56 -9.98 -3.43
CA GLU A 11 8.76 -9.11 -4.26
C GLU A 11 9.03 -7.70 -3.70
N GLN A 12 9.80 -6.94 -4.45
CA GLN A 12 9.77 -5.49 -4.31
C GLN A 12 8.32 -5.19 -4.60
N VAL A 13 7.54 -5.02 -3.52
CA VAL A 13 6.18 -4.53 -3.63
C VAL A 13 6.37 -3.20 -4.35
N ASP A 14 5.98 -3.15 -5.61
CA ASP A 14 6.17 -1.96 -6.43
C ASP A 14 5.64 -0.78 -5.61
N ASP A 15 6.53 0.16 -5.26
CA ASP A 15 6.20 1.42 -4.55
C ASP A 15 5.28 2.33 -5.39
N THR A 16 4.68 1.79 -6.45
CA THR A 16 3.86 2.46 -7.46
C THR A 16 2.52 1.77 -7.67
N VAL A 17 1.96 1.13 -6.64
CA VAL A 17 0.51 1.04 -6.58
C VAL A 17 0.00 2.38 -6.02
N GLU A 18 -0.03 3.40 -6.87
CA GLU A 18 -1.03 4.48 -6.75
C GLU A 18 -2.42 3.85 -6.96
N SER A 19 -2.83 2.97 -6.06
CA SER A 19 -4.21 2.56 -5.94
C SER A 19 -4.90 3.73 -5.28
N ASP A 20 -5.54 4.57 -6.09
CA ASP A 20 -6.57 5.49 -5.62
C ASP A 20 -7.49 4.68 -4.69
N PRO A 21 -7.50 4.98 -3.38
CA PRO A 21 -8.20 4.11 -2.45
C PRO A 21 -9.70 4.18 -2.77
N LEU A 22 -10.32 3.01 -2.89
CA LEU A 22 -11.73 2.89 -3.27
C LEU A 22 -12.64 3.24 -2.09
N ASP A 23 -13.87 3.65 -2.40
CA ASP A 23 -14.88 3.87 -1.38
C ASP A 23 -15.18 2.55 -0.63
N GLY A 24 -14.95 2.56 0.69
CA GLY A 24 -15.10 1.39 1.57
C GLY A 24 -13.78 0.80 2.06
N GLU A 25 -12.65 1.25 1.52
CA GLU A 25 -11.33 0.82 1.99
C GLU A 25 -10.86 1.60 3.23
N VAL A 26 -10.02 0.94 4.03
CA VAL A 26 -9.39 1.52 5.21
C VAL A 26 -7.97 1.95 4.85
N ILE A 27 -7.69 3.24 5.06
CA ILE A 27 -6.39 3.85 4.81
C ILE A 27 -5.63 3.92 6.13
N ILE A 28 -4.37 3.49 6.14
CA ILE A 28 -3.50 3.55 7.31
C ILE A 28 -2.42 4.60 7.07
N VAL A 29 -2.44 5.66 7.88
CA VAL A 29 -1.43 6.73 7.84
C VAL A 29 -0.82 6.88 9.22
N GLU A 30 0.51 6.81 9.32
CA GLU A 30 1.23 6.94 10.60
C GLU A 30 0.74 5.97 11.70
N GLY A 31 0.31 4.76 11.31
CA GLY A 31 -0.23 3.76 12.24
C GLY A 31 -1.69 4.00 12.68
N GLN A 32 -2.36 5.01 12.11
CA GLN A 32 -3.78 5.27 12.36
C GLN A 32 -4.63 4.78 11.19
N ALA A 33 -5.64 3.96 11.48
CA ALA A 33 -6.65 3.55 10.51
C ALA A 33 -7.73 4.64 10.35
N MET A 34 -8.06 4.99 9.10
CA MET A 34 -9.08 5.99 8.77
C MET A 34 -9.80 5.67 7.45
N SER A 35 -10.97 6.29 7.25
CA SER A 35 -11.71 6.19 6.00
C SER A 35 -11.12 7.10 4.91
N LEU A 36 -11.39 6.76 3.64
CA LEU A 36 -11.03 7.59 2.48
C LEU A 36 -11.43 9.06 2.62
N ARG A 37 -12.65 9.32 3.11
CA ARG A 37 -13.16 10.68 3.31
C ARG A 37 -12.29 11.47 4.30
N SER A 38 -11.87 10.84 5.40
CA SER A 38 -11.05 11.48 6.42
C SER A 38 -9.64 11.73 5.92
N TYR A 39 -9.11 10.83 5.09
CA TYR A 39 -7.81 10.99 4.44
C TYR A 39 -7.81 12.17 3.45
N LYS A 40 -8.76 12.23 2.52
CA LYS A 40 -8.87 13.32 1.53
C LYS A 40 -8.93 14.70 2.19
N LYS A 41 -9.72 14.84 3.27
CA LYS A 41 -9.83 16.10 4.03
C LYS A 41 -8.50 16.60 4.63
N ARG A 42 -7.54 15.73 4.92
CA ARG A 42 -6.23 16.13 5.46
C ARG A 42 -5.24 16.56 4.37
N HIS A 43 -5.52 16.17 3.12
CA HIS A 43 -4.64 16.39 1.97
C HIS A 43 -5.12 17.56 1.07
N ASP A 44 -6.33 18.07 1.31
CA ASP A 44 -6.83 19.37 0.84
C ASP A 44 -6.29 20.53 1.72
#